data_AF-A0ABD1IQP9-F1
#
_entry.id   AF-A0ABD1IQP9-F1
#
_cell.length_a   1.000
_cell.length_b   1.000
_cell.length_c   1.000
_cell.angle_alpha   90.00
_cell.angle_beta   90.00
_cell.angle_gamma   90.00
#
_symmetry.space_group_name_H-M   'P 1'
#
loop_
_entity.id
_entity.type
_entity.pdbx_description
1 polymer ?
#
loop_
_entity_poly.entity_id
_entity_poly.type
_entity_poly.pdbx_seq_one_letter_code
_entity_poly.pdbx_strand_id
1 'polypeptide(L)'
;MDSFSVKKNKILKEANKITRLCDAEVSIILLTSDNFYLYTSPTSSMKKIIDQYQSTVGVDLWSSHYAKMQDELGRLKDENSALKREIMQRRGEEVDGMDIKELSNLEEEMLYAAKIIQTRKNLVMHCRIDTYRKKVRNLEDIQRHIRLNLEEEFERRHGRVMDRDGHDSAAAFAGLIHATDPVPVQQLAHLRIDEGEGSCVTTEAMEVEDSD
;
A
#
# COMPACT_ATOMS: atom_id res chain seq x y z
N MET A 1 -35.26 32.82 11.91
CA MET A 1 -34.92 32.02 13.11
C MET A 1 -35.89 30.85 13.13
N ASP A 2 -35.40 29.62 12.96
CA ASP A 2 -36.27 28.47 12.69
C ASP A 2 -37.18 28.14 13.88
N SER A 3 -38.39 27.65 13.60
CA SER A 3 -39.42 27.31 14.61
C SER A 3 -38.88 26.37 15.70
N PHE A 4 -38.01 25.42 15.33
CA PHE A 4 -37.33 24.54 16.27
C PHE A 4 -36.43 25.31 17.25
N SER A 5 -35.62 26.25 16.76
CA SER A 5 -34.72 27.05 17.61
C SER A 5 -35.49 27.89 18.62
N VAL A 6 -36.64 28.46 18.22
CA VAL A 6 -37.52 29.21 19.14
C VAL A 6 -38.10 28.30 20.21
N LYS A 7 -38.64 27.12 19.83
CA LYS A 7 -39.20 26.14 20.76
C LYS A 7 -38.14 25.59 21.72
N LYS A 8 -36.97 25.21 21.20
CA LYS A 8 -35.82 24.75 21.98
C LYS A 8 -35.46 25.78 23.03
N ASN A 9 -35.21 27.02 22.62
CA ASN A 9 -34.81 28.08 23.55
C ASN A 9 -35.88 28.37 24.61
N LYS A 10 -37.17 28.28 24.26
CA LYS A 10 -38.27 28.41 25.23
C LYS A 10 -38.21 27.29 26.29
N ILE A 11 -38.03 26.04 25.87
CA ILE A 11 -37.92 24.88 26.79
C ILE A 11 -36.70 25.03 27.70
N LEU A 12 -35.54 25.39 27.14
CA LEU A 12 -34.31 25.57 27.92
C LEU A 12 -34.41 26.70 28.95
N LYS A 13 -35.08 27.80 28.60
CA LYS A 13 -35.34 28.91 29.54
C LYS A 13 -36.22 28.47 30.70
N GLU A 14 -37.26 27.70 30.44
CA GLU A 14 -38.15 27.20 31.49
C GLU A 14 -37.43 26.19 32.40
N ALA A 15 -36.65 25.29 31.82
CA ALA A 15 -35.85 24.32 32.57
C ALA A 15 -34.84 25.00 33.52
N ASN A 16 -34.18 26.06 33.04
CA ASN A 16 -33.27 26.87 33.87
C ASN A 16 -34.01 27.60 35.00
N LYS A 17 -35.22 28.11 34.71
CA LYS A 17 -36.07 28.73 35.73
C LYS A 17 -36.46 27.71 36.82
N ILE A 18 -36.90 26.52 36.45
CA ILE A 18 -37.25 25.45 37.41
C ILE A 18 -36.03 25.04 38.24
N THR A 19 -34.89 24.82 37.59
CA THR A 19 -33.62 24.48 38.27
C THR A 19 -33.30 25.50 39.36
N ARG A 20 -33.39 26.80 39.06
CA ARG A 20 -33.06 27.88 40.00
C ARG A 20 -34.09 28.09 41.10
N LEU A 21 -35.38 27.98 40.78
CA LEU A 21 -36.46 28.28 41.75
C LEU A 21 -36.70 27.13 42.72
N CYS A 22 -36.49 25.89 42.28
CA CYS A 22 -36.81 24.70 43.06
C CYS A 22 -35.57 23.94 43.55
N ASP A 23 -34.37 24.44 43.26
CA ASP A 23 -33.10 23.74 43.52
C ASP A 23 -33.12 22.29 43.01
N ALA A 24 -33.66 22.10 41.81
CA ALA A 24 -33.90 20.80 41.22
C ALA A 24 -32.84 20.46 40.16
N GLU A 25 -32.31 19.23 40.19
CA GLU A 25 -31.45 18.73 39.11
C GLU A 25 -32.30 18.33 37.90
N VAL A 26 -32.16 19.07 36.79
CA VAL A 26 -32.92 18.83 35.55
C VAL A 26 -31.96 18.50 34.40
N SER A 27 -32.28 17.48 33.60
CA SER A 27 -31.60 17.17 32.34
C SER A 27 -32.63 17.01 31.22
N ILE A 28 -32.32 17.57 30.05
CA ILE A 28 -33.17 17.50 28.86
C ILE A 28 -32.33 17.02 27.69
N ILE A 29 -32.80 15.97 27.03
CA ILE A 29 -32.24 15.44 25.79
C ILE A 29 -33.25 15.69 24.68
N LEU A 30 -32.88 16.47 23.68
CA LEU A 30 -33.69 16.77 22.50
C LEU A 30 -33.05 16.06 21.30
N LEU A 31 -33.77 15.09 20.74
CA LEU A 31 -33.35 14.35 19.56
C LEU A 31 -34.04 14.94 18.33
N THR A 32 -33.26 15.19 17.28
CA THR A 32 -33.73 15.55 15.94
C THR A 32 -33.19 14.52 14.95
N SER A 33 -33.69 14.51 13.71
CA SER A 33 -33.25 13.54 12.69
C SER A 33 -31.73 13.56 12.46
N ASP A 34 -31.11 14.74 12.50
CA ASP A 34 -29.70 14.91 12.12
C ASP A 34 -28.79 15.27 13.31
N ASN A 35 -29.37 15.63 14.46
CA ASN A 35 -28.63 16.23 15.58
C ASN A 35 -29.27 15.91 16.94
N PHE A 36 -28.49 16.05 18.02
CA PHE A 36 -29.01 16.05 19.39
C PHE A 36 -28.59 17.32 20.15
N TYR A 37 -29.44 17.77 21.06
CA TYR A 37 -29.16 18.87 21.96
C TYR A 37 -29.33 18.43 23.40
N LEU A 38 -28.36 18.79 24.23
CA LEU A 38 -28.34 18.48 25.64
C LEU A 38 -28.43 19.76 26.47
N TYR A 39 -29.25 19.70 27.50
CA TYR A 39 -29.21 20.64 28.62
C TYR A 39 -29.11 19.88 29.93
N THR A 40 -28.26 20.35 30.82
CA THR A 40 -28.16 19.85 32.18
C THR A 40 -28.05 21.02 33.14
N SER A 41 -28.71 20.89 34.29
CA SER A 41 -28.60 21.85 35.39
C SER A 41 -27.12 22.11 35.76
N PRO A 42 -26.73 23.36 36.09
CA PRO A 42 -25.32 23.68 36.39
C PRO A 42 -24.74 22.96 37.60
N THR A 43 -25.59 22.48 38.49
CA THR A 43 -25.25 21.78 39.74
C THR A 43 -25.03 20.28 39.55
N SER A 44 -25.28 19.75 38.35
CA SER A 44 -25.20 18.32 38.05
C SER A 44 -24.55 18.06 36.71
N SER A 45 -24.25 16.78 36.43
CA SER A 45 -23.78 16.34 35.12
C SER A 45 -24.77 15.34 34.54
N MET A 46 -24.83 15.28 33.21
CA MET A 46 -25.69 14.32 32.52
C MET A 46 -25.45 12.89 33.00
N LYS A 47 -24.18 12.52 33.16
CA LYS A 47 -23.79 11.21 33.71
C LYS A 47 -24.41 10.97 35.08
N LYS A 48 -24.27 11.93 36.01
CA LYS A 48 -24.83 11.84 37.38
C LYS A 48 -26.35 11.62 37.36
N ILE A 49 -27.07 12.37 36.52
CA ILE A 49 -28.53 12.24 36.41
C ILE A 49 -28.94 10.90 35.78
N ILE A 50 -28.21 10.42 34.78
CA ILE A 50 -28.45 9.10 34.17
C ILE A 50 -28.17 7.99 35.19
N ASP A 51 -27.07 8.05 35.93
CA ASP A 51 -26.71 7.07 36.96
C ASP A 51 -27.76 7.05 38.10
N GLN A 52 -28.26 8.22 38.51
CA GLN A 52 -29.33 8.35 39.50
C GLN A 52 -30.67 7.79 38.96
N TYR A 53 -30.99 8.03 37.69
CA TYR A 53 -32.17 7.46 37.05
C TYR A 53 -32.10 5.93 37.02
N GLN A 54 -30.97 5.38 36.59
CA GLN A 54 -30.74 3.93 36.54
C GLN A 54 -30.88 3.28 37.92
N SER A 55 -30.30 3.87 38.96
CA SER A 55 -30.39 3.35 40.34
C SER A 55 -31.78 3.49 40.96
N THR A 56 -32.51 4.56 40.63
CA THR A 56 -33.86 4.80 41.18
C THR A 56 -34.90 3.89 40.53
N VAL A 57 -34.83 3.72 39.20
CA VAL A 57 -35.79 2.90 38.45
C VAL A 57 -35.37 1.43 38.43
N GLY A 58 -34.10 1.12 38.75
CA GLY A 58 -33.56 -0.23 38.73
C GLY A 58 -33.37 -0.78 37.31
N VAL A 59 -33.08 0.09 36.34
CA VAL A 59 -32.90 -0.27 34.92
C VAL A 59 -31.47 -0.03 34.50
N ASP A 60 -30.88 -0.99 33.78
CA ASP A 60 -29.61 -0.82 33.10
C ASP A 60 -29.82 -0.43 31.63
N LEU A 61 -29.60 0.85 31.33
CA LEU A 61 -29.72 1.41 29.98
C LEU A 61 -28.63 0.88 29.03
N TRP A 62 -27.52 0.37 29.56
CA TRP A 62 -26.39 -0.10 28.78
C TRP A 62 -26.48 -1.60 28.47
N SER A 63 -27.26 -2.36 29.22
CA SER A 63 -27.39 -3.83 29.08
C SER A 63 -27.57 -4.30 27.63
N SER A 64 -28.53 -3.73 26.90
CA SER A 64 -28.82 -4.09 25.51
C SER A 64 -27.68 -3.71 24.56
N HIS A 65 -27.08 -2.52 24.75
CA HIS A 65 -25.96 -2.07 23.92
C HIS A 65 -24.70 -2.88 24.19
N TYR A 66 -24.42 -3.18 25.46
CA TYR A 66 -23.29 -3.99 25.89
C TYR A 66 -23.42 -5.43 25.41
N ALA A 67 -24.63 -6.02 25.49
CA ALA A 67 -24.90 -7.35 24.94
C ALA A 67 -24.61 -7.41 23.43
N LYS A 68 -25.09 -6.43 22.64
CA LYS A 68 -24.79 -6.34 21.20
C LYS A 68 -23.30 -6.18 20.91
N MET A 69 -22.62 -5.34 21.68
CA MET A 69 -21.18 -5.12 21.53
C MET A 69 -20.39 -6.39 21.87
N GLN A 70 -20.81 -7.13 22.88
CA GLN A 70 -20.18 -8.39 23.27
C GLN A 70 -20.39 -9.49 22.22
N ASP A 71 -21.59 -9.56 21.64
CA ASP A 71 -21.92 -10.48 20.55
C ASP A 71 -21.05 -10.19 19.31
N GLU A 72 -20.95 -8.92 18.92
CA GLU A 72 -20.10 -8.49 17.80
C GLU A 72 -18.62 -8.77 18.06
N LEU A 73 -18.14 -8.55 19.29
CA LEU A 73 -16.78 -8.90 19.68
C LEU A 73 -16.53 -10.42 19.56
N GLY A 74 -17.50 -11.24 19.97
CA GLY A 74 -17.46 -12.69 19.79
C GLY A 74 -17.34 -13.08 18.33
N ARG A 75 -18.24 -12.55 17.50
CA ARG A 75 -18.26 -12.78 16.04
C ARG A 75 -16.92 -12.43 15.38
N LEU A 76 -16.37 -11.25 15.69
CA LEU A 76 -15.08 -10.80 15.15
C LEU A 76 -13.91 -11.68 15.62
N LYS A 77 -13.97 -12.17 16.86
CA LYS A 77 -12.94 -13.06 17.39
C LYS A 77 -12.97 -14.43 16.70
N ASP A 78 -14.16 -14.95 16.43
CA ASP A 78 -14.34 -16.22 15.73
C ASP A 78 -13.86 -16.10 14.28
N GLU A 79 -14.22 -15.02 13.58
CA GLU A 79 -13.75 -14.71 12.23
C GLU A 79 -12.22 -14.59 12.17
N ASN A 80 -11.61 -13.86 13.11
CA ASN A 80 -10.16 -13.73 13.21
C ASN A 80 -9.48 -15.08 13.46
N SER A 81 -10.07 -15.93 14.29
CA SER A 81 -9.55 -17.26 14.60
C SER A 81 -9.64 -18.19 13.38
N ALA A 82 -10.72 -18.11 12.61
CA ALA A 82 -10.88 -18.84 11.36
C ALA A 82 -9.83 -18.41 10.32
N LEU A 83 -9.65 -17.11 10.10
CA LEU A 83 -8.64 -16.58 9.17
C LEU A 83 -7.21 -16.97 9.57
N LYS A 84 -6.89 -16.93 10.86
CA LYS A 84 -5.58 -17.38 11.36
C LYS A 84 -5.34 -18.86 11.06
N ARG A 85 -6.35 -19.70 11.28
CA ARG A 85 -6.27 -21.12 10.98
C ARG A 85 -6.06 -21.35 9.48
N GLU A 86 -6.78 -20.63 8.64
CA GLU A 86 -6.62 -20.70 7.18
C GLU A 86 -5.19 -20.32 6.75
N ILE A 87 -4.62 -19.25 7.32
CA ILE A 87 -3.22 -18.86 7.06
C ILE A 87 -2.24 -19.95 7.51
N MET A 88 -2.45 -20.54 8.69
CA MET A 88 -1.61 -21.64 9.20
C MET A 88 -1.69 -22.86 8.26
N GLN A 89 -2.89 -23.26 7.85
CA GLN A 89 -3.10 -24.36 6.91
C GLN A 89 -2.44 -24.10 5.56
N ARG A 90 -2.59 -22.90 5.00
CA ARG A 90 -1.88 -22.48 3.76
C ARG A 90 -0.35 -22.47 3.91
N ARG A 91 0.18 -22.39 5.13
CA ARG A 91 1.61 -22.54 5.45
C ARG A 91 2.03 -24.00 5.72
N GLY A 92 1.10 -24.95 5.70
CA GLY A 92 1.32 -26.35 6.01
C GLY A 92 1.35 -26.66 7.51
N GLU A 93 0.81 -25.78 8.36
CA GLU A 93 0.70 -25.96 9.80
C GLU A 93 -0.72 -26.38 10.20
N GLU A 94 -0.86 -27.19 11.26
CA GLU A 94 -2.17 -27.58 11.85
C GLU A 94 -3.16 -28.19 10.84
N VAL A 95 -2.67 -29.08 9.96
CA VAL A 95 -3.45 -29.71 8.88
C VAL A 95 -4.13 -31.03 9.30
N ASP A 96 -3.81 -31.53 10.50
CA ASP A 96 -4.24 -32.84 11.01
C ASP A 96 -5.76 -33.01 11.16
N GLY A 97 -6.53 -31.92 11.08
CA GLY A 97 -7.99 -31.90 11.20
C GLY A 97 -8.76 -31.77 9.89
N MET A 98 -8.08 -31.71 8.73
CA MET A 98 -8.73 -31.52 7.43
C MET A 98 -9.12 -32.86 6.79
N ASP A 99 -10.26 -32.89 6.09
CA ASP A 99 -10.62 -34.03 5.25
C ASP A 99 -9.72 -34.12 4.01
N ILE A 100 -9.62 -35.32 3.42
CA ILE A 100 -8.80 -35.57 2.22
C ILE A 100 -9.21 -34.65 1.07
N LYS A 101 -10.51 -34.37 0.91
CA LYS A 101 -11.00 -33.45 -0.13
C LYS A 101 -10.56 -32.01 0.13
N GLU A 102 -10.65 -31.56 1.37
CA GLU A 102 -10.24 -30.21 1.77
C GLU A 102 -8.73 -30.04 1.58
N LEU A 103 -7.95 -31.07 1.91
CA LEU A 103 -6.50 -31.08 1.71
C LEU A 103 -6.12 -31.04 0.23
N SER A 104 -6.81 -31.81 -0.62
CA SER A 104 -6.61 -31.81 -2.07
C SER A 104 -6.91 -30.44 -2.68
N ASN A 105 -8.01 -29.80 -2.26
CA ASN A 105 -8.37 -28.46 -2.73
C ASN A 105 -7.33 -27.42 -2.29
N LEU A 106 -6.88 -27.49 -1.04
CA LEU A 106 -5.84 -26.60 -0.52
C LEU A 106 -4.53 -26.76 -1.29
N GLU A 107 -4.12 -27.99 -1.60
CA GLU A 107 -2.94 -28.27 -2.42
C GLU A 107 -3.07 -27.64 -3.82
N GLU A 108 -4.20 -27.84 -4.49
CA GLU A 108 -4.46 -27.26 -5.81
C GLU A 108 -4.40 -25.73 -5.78
N GLU A 109 -5.05 -25.09 -4.80
CA GLU A 109 -5.01 -23.64 -4.62
C GLU A 109 -3.57 -23.13 -4.40
N MET A 110 -2.77 -23.82 -3.60
CA MET A 110 -1.38 -23.44 -3.33
C MET A 110 -0.48 -23.63 -4.55
N LEU A 111 -0.66 -24.72 -5.30
CA LEU A 111 0.08 -24.95 -6.55
C LEU A 111 -0.27 -23.87 -7.60
N TYR A 112 -1.55 -23.52 -7.72
CA TYR A 112 -1.99 -22.45 -8.61
C TYR A 112 -1.41 -21.10 -8.22
N ALA A 113 -1.48 -20.72 -6.93
CA ALA A 113 -0.90 -19.49 -6.41
C ALA A 113 0.62 -19.44 -6.64
N ALA A 114 1.33 -20.55 -6.42
CA ALA A 114 2.76 -20.66 -6.67
C ALA A 114 3.10 -20.44 -8.15
N LYS A 115 2.30 -21.00 -9.08
CA LYS A 115 2.45 -20.78 -10.52
C LYS A 115 2.29 -19.31 -10.89
N ILE A 116 1.29 -18.62 -10.35
CA ILE A 116 1.11 -17.17 -10.57
C ILE A 116 2.34 -16.39 -10.10
N ILE A 117 2.81 -16.67 -8.88
CA ILE A 117 3.99 -16.01 -8.30
C ILE A 117 5.22 -16.25 -9.17
N GLN A 118 5.43 -17.49 -9.62
CA GLN A 118 6.54 -17.85 -10.48
C GLN A 118 6.50 -17.12 -11.81
N THR A 119 5.35 -17.09 -12.49
CA THR A 119 5.15 -16.37 -13.75
C THR A 119 5.44 -14.89 -13.59
N ARG A 120 4.89 -14.25 -12.55
CA ARG A 120 5.14 -12.83 -12.26
C ARG A 120 6.61 -12.56 -11.96
N LYS A 121 7.26 -13.39 -11.15
CA LYS A 121 8.69 -13.27 -10.85
C LYS A 121 9.53 -13.39 -12.13
N ASN A 122 9.22 -14.36 -12.98
CA ASN A 122 9.91 -14.55 -14.24
C ASN A 122 9.72 -13.34 -15.16
N LEU A 123 8.49 -12.81 -15.28
CA LEU A 123 8.22 -11.61 -16.06
C LEU A 123 9.09 -10.43 -15.59
N VAL A 124 9.06 -10.13 -14.29
CA VAL A 124 9.88 -9.05 -13.71
C VAL A 124 11.37 -9.26 -13.99
N MET A 125 11.87 -10.49 -13.85
CA MET A 125 13.26 -10.81 -14.15
C MET A 125 13.61 -10.57 -15.63
N HIS A 126 12.76 -10.98 -16.56
CA HIS A 126 12.96 -10.72 -18.00
C HIS A 126 12.96 -9.22 -18.30
N CYS A 127 12.01 -8.45 -17.76
CA CYS A 127 11.97 -7.00 -17.91
C CYS A 127 13.25 -6.32 -17.42
N ARG A 128 13.80 -6.78 -16.28
CA ARG A 128 15.07 -6.29 -15.74
C ARG A 128 16.24 -6.63 -16.67
N ILE A 129 16.32 -7.87 -17.15
CA ILE A 129 17.36 -8.30 -18.10
C ILE A 129 17.31 -7.43 -19.38
N ASP A 130 16.13 -7.21 -19.95
CA ASP A 130 15.99 -6.42 -21.17
C ASP A 130 16.34 -4.95 -20.97
N THR A 131 16.00 -4.40 -19.80
CA THR A 131 16.44 -3.05 -19.42
C THR A 131 17.96 -2.94 -19.38
N TYR A 132 18.63 -3.89 -18.72
CA TYR A 132 20.09 -3.90 -18.68
C TYR A 132 20.73 -4.13 -20.05
N ARG A 133 20.16 -5.01 -20.88
CA ARG A 133 20.61 -5.21 -22.27
C ARG A 133 20.51 -3.93 -23.09
N LYS A 134 19.42 -3.16 -22.95
CA LYS A 134 19.27 -1.84 -23.61
C LYS A 134 20.33 -0.85 -23.11
N LYS A 135 20.60 -0.81 -21.81
CA LYS A 135 21.64 0.06 -21.22
C LYS A 135 23.03 -0.28 -21.75
N VAL A 136 23.38 -1.58 -21.84
CA VAL A 136 24.66 -2.03 -22.41
C VAL A 136 24.80 -1.58 -23.86
N ARG A 137 23.80 -1.84 -24.72
CA ARG A 137 23.83 -1.39 -26.12
C ARG A 137 24.01 0.12 -26.26
N ASN A 138 23.30 0.90 -25.45
CA ASN A 138 23.43 2.36 -25.45
C ASN A 138 24.86 2.81 -25.07
N LEU A 139 25.48 2.17 -24.08
CA LEU A 139 26.87 2.47 -23.71
C LEU A 139 27.86 2.09 -24.81
N GLU A 140 27.66 0.94 -25.47
CA GLU A 140 28.47 0.52 -26.62
C GLU A 140 28.35 1.51 -27.79
N ASP A 141 27.15 2.02 -28.06
CA ASP A 141 26.91 3.03 -29.09
C ASP A 141 27.56 4.37 -28.76
N ILE A 142 27.47 4.83 -27.51
CA ILE A 142 28.17 6.04 -27.03
C ILE A 142 29.69 5.86 -27.15
N GLN A 143 30.23 4.73 -26.70
CA GLN A 143 31.67 4.44 -26.80
C GLN A 143 32.13 4.43 -28.26
N ARG A 144 31.35 3.82 -29.16
CA ARG A 144 31.62 3.84 -30.60
C ARG A 144 31.63 5.25 -31.15
N HIS A 145 30.65 6.08 -30.79
CA HIS A 145 30.56 7.46 -31.25
C HIS A 145 31.74 8.32 -30.76
N ILE A 146 32.11 8.20 -29.48
CA ILE A 146 33.29 8.90 -28.93
C ILE A 146 34.57 8.48 -29.67
N ARG A 147 34.75 7.18 -29.93
CA ARG A 147 35.92 6.67 -30.65
C ARG A 147 36.02 7.26 -32.06
N LEU A 148 34.91 7.30 -32.80
CA LEU A 148 34.85 7.91 -34.14
C LEU A 148 35.17 9.41 -34.09
N ASN A 149 34.56 10.16 -33.16
CA ASN A 149 34.83 11.59 -33.03
C ASN A 149 36.29 11.89 -32.67
N LEU A 150 36.92 11.05 -31.83
CA LEU A 150 38.34 11.18 -31.49
C LEU A 150 39.23 10.90 -32.70
N GLU A 151 38.88 9.92 -33.53
CA GLU A 151 39.58 9.58 -34.76
C GLU A 151 39.51 10.74 -35.76
N GLU A 152 38.31 11.30 -35.98
CA GLU A 152 38.10 12.48 -36.82
C GLU A 152 38.87 13.71 -36.32
N GLU A 153 38.86 13.99 -35.01
CA GLU A 153 39.60 15.12 -34.44
C GLU A 153 41.12 14.92 -34.50
N PHE A 154 41.60 13.68 -34.37
CA PHE A 154 43.01 13.35 -34.53
C PHE A 154 43.47 13.57 -35.98
N GLU A 155 42.72 13.05 -36.96
CA GLU A 155 42.97 13.29 -38.39
C GLU A 155 42.95 14.80 -38.72
N ARG A 156 42.01 15.55 -38.14
CA ARG A 156 41.92 17.02 -38.31
C ARG A 156 43.14 17.77 -37.79
N ARG A 157 43.66 17.39 -36.62
CA ARG A 157 44.74 18.13 -35.92
C ARG A 157 46.13 17.77 -36.46
N HIS A 158 46.34 16.51 -36.82
CA HIS A 158 47.66 16.00 -37.19
C HIS A 158 47.80 15.72 -38.69
N GLY A 159 46.71 15.83 -39.46
CA GLY A 159 46.65 15.37 -40.85
C GLY A 159 46.70 13.83 -40.91
N ARG A 160 46.35 13.24 -42.07
CA ARG A 160 46.60 11.82 -42.29
C ARG A 160 48.10 11.57 -42.26
N VAL A 161 48.60 11.00 -41.17
CA VAL A 161 49.96 10.49 -41.12
C VAL A 161 49.97 9.20 -41.95
N MET A 162 50.56 9.26 -43.13
CA MET A 162 50.87 8.06 -43.91
C MET A 162 52.24 7.55 -43.43
N ASP A 163 52.31 6.32 -42.93
CA ASP A 163 53.61 5.68 -42.73
C ASP A 163 54.28 5.38 -44.08
N ARG A 164 55.63 5.32 -44.08
CA ARG A 164 56.47 5.17 -45.29
C ARG A 164 56.15 3.96 -46.17
N ASP A 165 55.40 2.99 -45.65
CA ASP A 165 55.05 1.74 -46.33
C ASP A 165 53.57 1.66 -46.75
N GLY A 166 52.83 2.79 -46.71
CA GLY A 166 51.49 2.87 -47.31
C GLY A 166 50.38 2.11 -46.57
N HIS A 167 50.60 1.76 -45.31
CA HIS A 167 49.56 1.19 -44.44
C HIS A 167 48.97 2.29 -43.53
N ASP A 168 47.63 2.29 -43.43
CA ASP A 168 46.83 3.24 -42.67
C ASP A 168 47.32 3.41 -41.22
N SER A 169 47.53 4.65 -40.79
CA SER A 169 47.91 5.04 -39.41
C SER A 169 46.80 4.77 -38.36
N ALA A 170 45.82 3.93 -38.69
CA ALA A 170 44.89 3.37 -37.72
C ALA A 170 45.64 2.59 -36.61
N ALA A 171 46.79 1.97 -36.92
CA ALA A 171 47.59 1.23 -35.94
C ALA A 171 48.25 2.14 -34.87
N ALA A 172 48.74 3.32 -35.25
CA ALA A 172 49.34 4.28 -34.32
C ALA A 172 48.28 4.93 -33.40
N PHE A 173 47.09 5.22 -33.93
CA PHE A 173 45.96 5.73 -33.16
C PHE A 173 45.35 4.64 -32.24
N ALA A 174 45.22 3.40 -32.73
CA ALA A 174 44.78 2.26 -31.94
C ALA A 174 45.72 1.96 -30.76
N GLY A 175 47.04 2.11 -30.93
CA GLY A 175 48.03 1.97 -29.87
C GLY A 175 47.90 2.99 -28.74
N LEU A 176 47.37 4.18 -29.02
CA LEU A 176 47.12 5.23 -28.01
C LEU A 176 45.81 5.00 -27.24
N ILE A 177 44.79 4.41 -27.88
CA ILE A 177 43.48 4.11 -27.29
C ILE A 177 43.49 2.78 -26.50
N HIS A 178 44.20 1.76 -26.98
CA HIS A 178 44.29 0.45 -26.29
C HIS A 178 45.11 0.49 -24.99
N ALA A 179 45.80 1.60 -24.69
CA ALA A 179 46.57 1.77 -23.45
C ALA A 179 45.69 2.01 -22.21
N THR A 180 44.37 2.20 -22.37
CA THR A 180 43.43 2.15 -21.24
C THR A 180 42.79 0.78 -21.18
N ASP A 181 43.17 0.00 -20.17
CA ASP A 181 42.58 -1.30 -19.86
C ASP A 181 41.05 -1.23 -19.93
N PRO A 182 40.36 -2.26 -20.46
CA PRO A 182 38.91 -2.32 -20.35
C PRO A 182 38.54 -2.29 -18.87
N VAL A 183 37.90 -1.21 -18.43
CA VAL A 183 37.43 -1.08 -17.05
C VAL A 183 36.56 -2.31 -16.77
N PRO A 184 36.91 -3.15 -15.78
CA PRO A 184 36.13 -4.33 -15.45
C PRO A 184 34.69 -3.90 -15.16
N VAL A 185 33.71 -4.55 -15.78
CA VAL A 185 32.27 -4.24 -15.61
C VAL A 185 31.85 -4.26 -14.12
N GLN A 186 32.63 -4.92 -13.26
CA GLN A 186 32.48 -4.92 -11.81
C GLN A 186 32.71 -3.56 -11.12
N GLN A 187 33.43 -2.61 -11.74
CA GLN A 187 33.65 -1.29 -11.18
C GLN A 187 32.50 -0.32 -11.40
N LEU A 188 31.46 -0.61 -12.19
CA LEU A 188 30.32 0.31 -12.39
C LEU A 188 29.31 0.35 -11.22
N ALA A 189 29.63 -0.30 -10.09
CA ALA A 189 28.73 -0.40 -8.93
C ALA A 189 28.42 0.93 -8.22
N HIS A 190 29.14 2.02 -8.53
CA HIS A 190 29.00 3.33 -7.87
C HIS A 190 28.28 4.41 -8.69
N LEU A 191 27.89 4.13 -9.95
CA LEU A 191 26.93 4.98 -10.64
C LEU A 191 25.55 4.68 -10.05
N ARG A 192 25.07 5.60 -9.20
CA ARG A 192 23.72 5.58 -8.62
C ARG A 192 22.74 5.04 -9.64
N ILE A 193 22.17 3.88 -9.31
CA ILE A 193 21.12 3.22 -10.06
C ILE A 193 19.90 4.12 -9.92
N ASP A 194 19.73 5.05 -10.85
CA ASP A 194 18.46 5.73 -10.99
C ASP A 194 17.47 4.66 -11.44
N GLU A 195 16.44 4.43 -10.62
CA GLU A 195 15.26 3.62 -10.94
C GLU A 195 14.43 4.35 -12.00
N GLY A 196 15.05 4.66 -13.14
CA GLY A 196 14.34 5.12 -14.31
C GLY A 196 13.40 4.01 -14.74
N GLU A 197 12.11 4.26 -14.58
CA GLU A 197 10.99 3.42 -14.95
C GLU A 197 11.11 3.00 -16.42
N GLY A 198 11.81 1.90 -16.66
CA GLY A 198 11.69 1.14 -17.89
C GLY A 198 10.33 0.48 -17.87
N SER A 199 9.29 1.23 -18.25
CA SER A 199 7.91 0.74 -18.35
C SER A 199 7.89 -0.50 -19.24
N CYS A 200 7.71 -1.65 -18.61
CA CYS A 200 7.04 -2.79 -19.20
C CYS A 200 5.68 -2.87 -18.50
N VAL A 201 4.82 -1.90 -18.77
CA VAL A 201 3.41 -1.98 -18.40
C VAL A 201 2.60 -2.12 -19.67
N THR A 202 2.24 -3.35 -19.98
CA THR A 202 0.93 -3.73 -20.54
C THR A 202 0.62 -5.13 -19.99
N THR A 203 -0.22 -5.27 -18.96
CA THR A 203 -1.64 -5.67 -19.08
C THR A 203 -1.87 -6.75 -20.14
N GLU A 204 -1.66 -8.01 -19.76
CA GLU A 204 -2.47 -9.11 -20.27
C GLU A 204 -3.23 -9.67 -19.08
N ALA A 205 -4.54 -9.46 -19.10
CA ALA A 205 -5.48 -10.17 -18.28
C ALA A 205 -5.31 -11.66 -18.58
N MET A 206 -5.02 -12.46 -17.55
CA MET A 206 -5.34 -13.88 -17.61
C MET A 206 -6.87 -13.97 -17.58
N GLU A 207 -7.50 -13.89 -18.75
CA GLU A 207 -8.79 -14.53 -18.96
C GLU A 207 -8.55 -16.02 -18.72
N VAL A 208 -8.97 -16.47 -17.55
CA VAL A 208 -9.14 -17.89 -17.25
C VAL A 208 -10.37 -18.30 -18.06
N GLU A 209 -10.14 -19.03 -19.16
CA GLU A 209 -11.20 -19.80 -19.81
C GLU A 209 -11.70 -20.84 -18.81
N ASP A 210 -12.85 -20.58 -18.19
CA ASP A 210 -13.72 -21.62 -17.68
C ASP A 210 -14.21 -22.43 -18.88
N SER A 211 -13.78 -23.68 -18.99
CA SER A 211 -14.36 -24.67 -19.90
C SER A 211 -15.19 -25.67 -19.08
N ASP A 212 -16.45 -25.80 -19.47
CA ASP A 212 -17.44 -26.81 -19.05
C ASP A 212 -16.92 -28.26 -19.09
#